data_AF-A0A8J7S1K9-F1
#
_entry.id   AF-A0A8J7S1K9-F1
#
_cell.length_a   1.000
_cell.length_b   1.000
_cell.length_c   1.000
_cell.angle_alpha   90.00
_cell.angle_beta   90.00
_cell.angle_gamma   90.00
#
_symmetry.space_group_name_H-M   'P 1'
#
loop_
_entity.id
_entity.type
_entity.pdbx_description
1 polymer ?
#
loop_
_entity_poly.entity_id
_entity_poly.type
_entity_poly.pdbx_seq_one_letter_code
_entity_poly.pdbx_strand_id
1 'polypeptide(L)'
;MMGAGASAEEGTQAISGDRLAEGATVAEPEAVEAALRGVYDPEIPVNIYDLGLIYRCEVDDNGDADIDMTLTAPACPVAGEMPQQVADAVAGVEGIGLVTVTLTWSPPWRPDMMSEDAKLALDLF
;
A
#
# COMPACT_ATOMS: atom_id res chain seq x y z
N MET A 1 6.77 -26.84 10.35
CA MET A 1 6.61 -25.88 11.46
C MET A 1 7.31 -24.58 11.06
N MET A 2 6.64 -23.78 10.22
CA MET A 2 6.96 -22.37 10.00
C MET A 2 5.64 -21.64 10.17
N GLY A 3 5.57 -20.79 11.19
CA GLY A 3 4.35 -20.20 11.67
C GLY A 3 3.83 -19.16 10.70
N ALA A 4 2.63 -19.39 10.17
CA ALA A 4 1.75 -18.30 9.78
C ALA A 4 1.22 -17.68 11.09
N GLY A 5 1.96 -16.71 11.61
CA GLY A 5 1.44 -15.82 12.65
C GLY A 5 0.44 -14.85 12.05
N ALA A 6 -0.70 -15.35 11.56
CA ALA A 6 -1.85 -14.53 11.24
C ALA A 6 -2.55 -14.17 12.56
N SER A 7 -2.18 -13.01 13.12
CA SER A 7 -2.93 -12.38 14.20
C SER A 7 -2.80 -10.87 14.07
N ALA A 8 -3.47 -10.33 13.06
CA ALA A 8 -4.03 -9.00 13.05
C ALA A 8 -5.37 -9.13 12.32
N GLU A 9 -6.42 -8.51 12.82
CA GLU A 9 -7.80 -8.70 12.39
C GLU A 9 -7.94 -8.38 10.88
N GLU A 10 -7.98 -9.43 10.05
CA GLU A 10 -7.71 -9.39 8.60
C GLU A 10 -8.84 -8.66 7.85
N GLY A 11 -8.52 -7.52 7.22
CA GLY A 11 -9.38 -6.87 6.25
C GLY A 11 -9.30 -7.53 4.86
N THR A 12 -9.93 -6.91 3.87
CA THR A 12 -9.89 -7.38 2.47
C THR A 12 -8.46 -7.38 1.93
N GLN A 13 -8.08 -8.44 1.21
CA GLN A 13 -6.84 -8.51 0.45
C GLN A 13 -7.13 -8.35 -1.04
N ALA A 14 -6.27 -7.57 -1.72
CA ALA A 14 -6.27 -7.43 -3.17
C ALA A 14 -4.95 -7.96 -3.74
N ILE A 15 -5.01 -8.55 -4.93
CA ILE A 15 -3.85 -9.11 -5.61
C ILE A 15 -3.86 -8.62 -7.05
N SER A 16 -2.70 -8.18 -7.55
CA SER A 16 -2.51 -7.80 -8.95
C SER A 16 -1.12 -8.18 -9.44
N GLY A 17 -0.92 -8.11 -10.77
CA GLY A 17 0.33 -8.45 -11.42
C GLY A 17 0.48 -9.93 -11.76
N ASP A 18 1.63 -10.24 -12.34
CA ASP A 18 2.01 -11.58 -12.79
C ASP A 18 3.43 -11.88 -12.32
N ARG A 19 3.75 -13.16 -12.12
CA ARG A 19 5.09 -13.55 -11.66
C ARG A 19 6.15 -13.14 -12.70
N LEU A 20 7.20 -12.49 -12.23
CA LEU A 20 8.35 -12.16 -13.08
C LEU A 20 9.04 -13.42 -13.63
N ALA A 21 9.64 -13.28 -14.81
CA ALA A 21 10.46 -14.34 -15.38
C ALA A 21 11.72 -14.58 -14.50
N GLU A 22 12.19 -15.82 -14.48
CA GLU A 22 13.42 -16.19 -13.75
C GLU A 22 14.61 -15.34 -14.23
N GLY A 23 15.25 -14.61 -13.29
CA GLY A 23 16.39 -13.73 -13.58
C GLY A 23 16.02 -12.34 -14.12
N ALA A 24 14.75 -11.95 -14.06
CA ALA A 24 14.34 -10.57 -14.32
C ALA A 24 14.92 -9.60 -13.29
N THR A 25 15.15 -8.35 -13.70
CA THR A 25 15.57 -7.28 -12.80
C THR A 25 14.40 -6.90 -11.90
N VAL A 26 14.61 -6.93 -10.59
CA VAL A 26 13.62 -6.49 -9.61
C VAL A 26 13.62 -4.97 -9.52
N ALA A 27 12.44 -4.39 -9.36
CA ALA A 27 12.27 -2.94 -9.19
C ALA A 27 12.99 -2.45 -7.93
N GLU A 28 13.58 -1.26 -8.02
CA GLU A 28 14.13 -0.60 -6.84
C GLU A 28 12.98 -0.13 -5.92
N PRO A 29 13.16 -0.13 -4.59
CA PRO A 29 12.12 0.27 -3.65
C PRO A 29 11.58 1.68 -3.95
N GLU A 30 12.45 2.58 -4.40
CA GLU A 30 12.07 3.95 -4.75
C GLU A 30 11.04 4.02 -5.90
N ALA A 31 11.08 3.06 -6.83
CA ALA A 31 10.11 2.97 -7.93
C ALA A 31 8.73 2.53 -7.43
N VAL A 32 8.69 1.61 -6.46
CA VAL A 32 7.44 1.18 -5.79
C VAL A 32 6.87 2.32 -4.97
N GLU A 33 7.70 3.02 -4.20
CA GLU A 33 7.28 4.19 -3.44
C GLU A 33 6.73 5.31 -4.33
N ALA A 34 7.34 5.53 -5.50
CA ALA A 34 6.83 6.49 -6.49
C ALA A 34 5.44 6.08 -7.02
N ALA A 35 5.21 4.80 -7.28
CA ALA A 35 3.90 4.29 -7.68
C ALA A 35 2.85 4.49 -6.58
N LEU A 36 3.20 4.22 -5.31
CA LEU A 36 2.34 4.45 -4.16
C LEU A 36 1.99 5.94 -3.98
N ARG A 37 2.96 6.85 -4.17
CA ARG A 37 2.72 8.31 -4.17
C ARG A 37 1.85 8.77 -5.35
N GLY A 38 1.71 7.95 -6.39
CA GLY A 38 0.81 8.20 -7.53
C GLY A 38 -0.66 7.93 -7.21
N VAL A 39 -0.96 7.23 -6.10
CA VAL A 39 -2.33 6.93 -5.67
C VAL A 39 -2.80 7.96 -4.65
N TYR A 40 -3.94 8.60 -4.94
CA TYR A 40 -4.51 9.67 -4.12
C TYR A 40 -5.80 9.22 -3.45
N ASP A 41 -6.02 9.71 -2.23
CA ASP A 41 -7.30 9.49 -1.55
C ASP A 41 -8.38 10.39 -2.21
N PRO A 42 -9.58 9.85 -2.51
CA PRO A 42 -10.64 10.63 -3.14
C PRO A 42 -11.32 11.62 -2.18
N GLU A 43 -11.20 11.43 -0.88
CA GLU A 43 -11.77 12.32 0.15
C GLU A 43 -10.75 13.37 0.60
N ILE A 44 -9.45 13.04 0.63
CA ILE A 44 -8.36 13.94 1.01
C ILE A 44 -7.39 14.09 -0.17
N PRO A 45 -7.13 15.32 -0.69
CA PRO A 45 -6.32 15.54 -1.89
C PRO A 45 -4.81 15.40 -1.64
N VAL A 46 -4.40 14.30 -1.00
CA VAL A 46 -3.03 13.93 -0.66
C VAL A 46 -2.85 12.45 -1.03
N ASN A 47 -1.63 12.06 -1.39
CA ASN A 47 -1.34 10.68 -1.74
C ASN A 47 -1.34 9.76 -0.50
N ILE A 48 -1.67 8.49 -0.72
CA ILE A 48 -1.83 7.50 0.37
C ILE A 48 -0.54 7.26 1.15
N TYR A 49 0.62 7.46 0.51
CA TYR A 49 1.92 7.30 1.12
C TYR A 49 2.19 8.42 2.13
N ASP A 50 2.03 9.67 1.73
CA ASP A 50 2.24 10.84 2.59
C ASP A 50 1.12 11.02 3.64
N LEU A 51 -0.07 10.48 3.37
CA LEU A 51 -1.13 10.35 4.38
C LEU A 51 -0.79 9.34 5.49
N GLY A 52 0.24 8.51 5.30
CA GLY A 52 0.60 7.46 6.25
C GLY A 52 -0.41 6.31 6.26
N LEU A 53 -1.05 6.03 5.12
CA LEU A 53 -1.96 4.88 4.97
C LEU A 53 -1.21 3.58 4.67
N ILE A 54 0.03 3.67 4.18
CA ILE A 54 0.90 2.52 3.97
C ILE A 54 1.69 2.25 5.25
N TYR A 55 1.46 1.09 5.86
CA TYR A 55 2.15 0.66 7.08
C TYR A 55 3.39 -0.17 6.78
N ARG A 56 3.35 -0.96 5.71
CA ARG A 56 4.43 -1.85 5.30
C ARG A 56 4.45 -1.96 3.79
N CYS A 57 5.63 -2.00 3.22
CA CYS A 57 5.87 -2.27 1.81
C CYS A 57 7.19 -3.03 1.73
N GLU A 58 7.13 -4.33 1.44
CA GLU A 58 8.31 -5.17 1.25
C GLU A 58 8.28 -5.77 -0.16
N VAL A 59 9.43 -5.74 -0.83
CA VAL A 59 9.64 -6.35 -2.14
C VAL A 59 10.60 -7.50 -1.94
N ASP A 60 10.16 -8.72 -2.26
CA ASP A 60 10.96 -9.93 -2.17
C ASP A 60 12.00 -10.00 -3.31
N ASP A 61 12.99 -10.87 -3.15
CA ASP A 61 14.04 -11.10 -4.16
C ASP A 61 13.51 -11.64 -5.51
N ASN A 62 12.28 -12.16 -5.54
CA ASN A 62 11.57 -12.59 -6.75
C ASN A 62 10.78 -11.46 -7.44
N GLY A 63 10.79 -10.26 -6.84
CA GLY A 63 10.04 -9.07 -7.28
C GLY A 63 8.57 -9.06 -6.87
N ASP A 64 8.09 -10.04 -6.11
CA ASP A 64 6.75 -9.98 -5.52
C ASP A 64 6.74 -8.92 -4.41
N ALA A 65 5.63 -8.18 -4.27
CA ALA A 65 5.50 -7.10 -3.30
C ALA A 65 4.36 -7.40 -2.31
N ASP A 66 4.65 -7.27 -1.02
CA ASP A 66 3.69 -7.40 0.08
C ASP A 66 3.50 -6.04 0.76
N ILE A 67 2.27 -5.56 0.76
CA ILE A 67 1.92 -4.20 1.21
C ILE A 67 0.81 -4.29 2.24
N ASP A 68 1.07 -3.79 3.45
CA ASP A 68 0.05 -3.59 4.46
C ASP A 68 -0.39 -2.13 4.44
N MET A 69 -1.69 -1.92 4.27
CA MET A 69 -2.27 -0.58 4.26
C MET A 69 -3.49 -0.47 5.18
N THR A 70 -3.88 0.75 5.49
CA THR A 70 -5.10 1.08 6.22
C THR A 70 -5.90 2.14 5.46
N LEU A 71 -7.07 2.49 5.99
CA LEU A 71 -7.90 3.57 5.45
C LEU A 71 -8.25 4.56 6.55
N THR A 72 -8.55 5.79 6.12
CA THR A 72 -9.02 6.87 7.00
C THR A 72 -10.36 6.53 7.65
N ALA A 73 -11.22 5.74 6.98
CA ALA A 73 -12.52 5.32 7.50
C ALA A 73 -12.93 3.89 7.06
N PRO A 74 -13.44 3.05 7.99
CA PRO A 74 -13.85 1.68 7.71
C PRO A 74 -15.19 1.52 6.98
N ALA A 75 -15.98 2.59 6.85
CA ALA A 75 -17.34 2.54 6.34
C ALA A 75 -17.50 3.10 4.90
N CYS A 76 -16.40 3.46 4.23
CA CYS A 76 -16.47 4.01 2.88
C CYS A 76 -16.63 2.86 1.86
N PRO A 77 -17.57 2.92 0.89
CA PRO A 77 -17.72 1.88 -0.14
C PRO A 77 -16.43 1.66 -0.95
N VAL A 78 -15.55 2.67 -0.98
CA VAL A 78 -14.23 2.65 -1.62
C VAL A 78 -13.24 1.72 -0.91
N ALA A 79 -13.51 1.30 0.33
CA ALA A 79 -12.63 0.42 1.09
C ALA A 79 -12.40 -0.95 0.44
N GLY A 80 -13.31 -1.40 -0.43
CA GLY A 80 -13.12 -2.59 -1.23
C GLY A 80 -12.29 -2.36 -2.50
N GLU A 81 -12.20 -1.11 -2.98
CA GLU A 81 -11.59 -0.77 -4.27
C GLU A 81 -10.19 -0.18 -4.12
N MET A 82 -9.90 0.49 -2.99
CA MET A 82 -8.59 1.12 -2.79
C MET A 82 -7.43 0.13 -2.70
N PRO A 83 -7.52 -1.00 -1.94
CA PRO A 83 -6.46 -2.02 -1.96
C PRO A 83 -6.17 -2.53 -3.37
N GLN A 84 -7.21 -2.69 -4.20
CA GLN A 84 -7.08 -3.12 -5.59
C GLN A 84 -6.38 -2.05 -6.44
N GLN A 85 -6.76 -0.79 -6.32
CA GLN A 85 -6.09 0.33 -7.01
C GLN A 85 -4.60 0.43 -6.65
N VAL A 86 -4.26 0.20 -5.37
CA VAL A 86 -2.87 0.16 -4.92
C VAL A 86 -2.12 -1.01 -5.54
N ALA A 87 -2.73 -2.21 -5.51
CA ALA A 87 -2.15 -3.40 -6.11
C ALA A 87 -1.88 -3.19 -7.61
N ASP A 88 -2.85 -2.64 -8.34
CA ASP A 88 -2.74 -2.36 -9.78
C ASP A 88 -1.70 -1.28 -10.09
N ALA A 89 -1.60 -0.22 -9.26
CA ALA A 89 -0.61 0.82 -9.43
C ALA A 89 0.82 0.29 -9.27
N VAL A 90 1.06 -0.53 -8.25
CA VAL A 90 2.37 -1.13 -8.00
C VAL A 90 2.68 -2.25 -9.00
N ALA A 91 1.70 -3.04 -9.41
CA ALA A 91 1.87 -4.06 -10.45
C ALA A 91 2.22 -3.48 -11.83
N GLY A 92 1.92 -2.19 -12.05
CA GLY A 92 2.35 -1.46 -13.26
C GLY A 92 3.83 -1.05 -13.26
N VAL A 93 4.56 -1.24 -12.17
CA VAL A 93 5.99 -0.90 -12.07
C VAL A 93 6.83 -1.96 -12.77
N GLU A 94 7.74 -1.52 -13.64
CA GLU A 94 8.66 -2.42 -14.33
C GLU A 94 9.59 -3.10 -13.30
N GLY A 95 9.65 -4.43 -13.34
CA GLY A 95 10.42 -5.23 -12.38
C GLY A 95 9.66 -5.58 -11.10
N ILE A 96 8.33 -5.38 -11.06
CA ILE A 96 7.44 -5.93 -10.03
C ILE A 96 6.69 -7.15 -10.56
N GLY A 97 6.57 -8.16 -9.71
CA GLY A 97 5.84 -9.39 -9.95
C GLY A 97 4.43 -9.35 -9.40
N LEU A 98 4.11 -10.33 -8.55
CA LEU A 98 2.81 -10.40 -7.89
C LEU A 98 2.77 -9.39 -6.73
N VAL A 99 1.77 -8.52 -6.73
CA VAL A 99 1.53 -7.56 -5.67
C VAL A 99 0.36 -8.04 -4.82
N THR A 100 0.59 -8.15 -3.53
CA THR A 100 -0.42 -8.47 -2.53
C THR A 100 -0.59 -7.27 -1.60
N VAL A 101 -1.81 -6.72 -1.57
CA VAL A 101 -2.15 -5.60 -0.69
C VAL A 101 -3.15 -6.08 0.35
N THR A 102 -2.76 -6.02 1.61
CA THR A 102 -3.57 -6.44 2.76
C THR A 102 -4.09 -5.21 3.49
N LEU A 103 -5.41 -5.11 3.62
CA LEU A 103 -6.03 -4.05 4.40
C LEU A 103 -6.06 -4.44 5.88
N THR A 104 -5.43 -3.63 6.73
CA THR A 104 -5.47 -3.76 8.20
C THR A 104 -6.16 -2.57 8.85
N TRP A 105 -6.89 -2.86 9.93
CA TRP A 105 -7.57 -1.86 10.76
C TRP A 105 -6.83 -1.59 12.08
N SER A 106 -5.75 -2.32 12.33
CA SER A 106 -4.98 -2.24 13.57
C SER A 106 -3.50 -2.02 13.27
N PRO A 107 -2.87 -0.95 13.79
CA PRO A 107 -3.49 0.13 14.57
C PRO A 107 -4.46 0.98 13.72
N PRO A 108 -5.48 1.63 14.34
CA PRO A 108 -6.35 2.54 13.61
C PRO A 108 -5.57 3.78 13.17
N TRP A 109 -5.79 4.21 11.94
CA TRP A 109 -5.14 5.39 11.39
C TRP A 109 -5.46 6.65 12.22
N ARG A 110 -4.47 7.53 12.35
CA ARG A 110 -4.62 8.84 13.00
C ARG A 110 -3.94 9.91 12.15
N PRO A 111 -4.47 11.15 12.10
CA PRO A 111 -3.85 12.25 11.36
C PRO A 111 -2.40 12.54 11.74
N ASP A 112 -1.96 12.14 12.93
CA ASP A 112 -0.57 12.29 13.36
C ASP A 112 0.41 11.39 12.58
N MET A 113 -0.09 10.34 11.92
CA MET A 113 0.69 9.44 11.06
C MET A 113 1.03 10.06 9.69
N MET A 114 0.41 11.19 9.34
CA MET A 114 0.75 11.92 8.11
C MET A 114 2.19 12.44 8.15
N SER A 115 2.82 12.51 6.99
CA SER A 115 4.09 13.21 6.80
C SER A 115 3.96 14.71 7.16
N GLU A 116 5.07 15.35 7.53
CA GLU A 116 5.11 16.80 7.83
C GLU A 116 4.58 17.64 6.66
N ASP A 117 4.92 17.25 5.42
CA ASP A 117 4.43 17.88 4.19
C ASP A 117 2.90 17.76 4.04
N ALA A 118 2.34 16.59 4.35
CA ALA A 118 0.89 16.36 4.29
C ALA A 118 0.14 17.16 5.37
N LYS A 119 0.70 17.25 6.59
CA LYS A 119 0.13 18.08 7.66
C LYS A 119 0.12 19.56 7.29
N LEU A 120 1.19 20.04 6.63
CA LEU A 120 1.27 21.41 6.12
C LEU A 120 0.25 21.67 5.00
N ALA A 121 0.09 20.74 4.07
CA ALA A 121 -0.88 20.85 2.97
C ALA A 121 -2.34 20.95 3.44
N LEU A 122 -2.65 20.39 4.62
CA LEU A 122 -3.98 20.41 5.23
C LEU A 122 -4.18 21.51 6.28
N ASP A 123 -3.23 22.45 6.42
CA ASP A 123 -3.30 23.57 7.37
C ASP A 123 -3.52 23.12 8.84
N LEU A 124 -2.96 21.95 9.21
CA LEU A 124 -3.12 21.37 10.55
C LEU A 124 -2.14 21.93 11.59
N PHE A 125 -1.52 23.08 11.32
CA PHE A 125 -0.55 23.77 12.16
C PHE A 125 -0.96 25.21 12.50
#